data_AF-A0A9D4LCZ3-F1
#
_entry.id   AF-A0A9D4LCZ3-F1
#
_cell.length_a   1.000
_cell.length_b   1.000
_cell.length_c   1.000
_cell.angle_alpha   90.00
_cell.angle_beta   90.00
_cell.angle_gamma   90.00
#
_symmetry.space_group_name_H-M   'P 1'
#
loop_
_entity.id
_entity.type
_entity.pdbx_description
1 polymer ?
#
loop_
_entity_poly.entity_id
_entity_poly.type
_entity_poly.pdbx_seq_one_letter_code
_entity_poly.pdbx_strand_id
1 'polypeptide(L)'
;MATNVHNSEKGTENWTKLHKLFKLGNEICKRLLFDCIQQTGCQDLRTFLSKHESDLKLKLNRNREQIALLFPGAPLEPNIKDWDISLVAVVLRKCCNLPSTEYQALNAFTKMRNKIAHLAEPNLDEQEFLTYQKEFKRTVKVLLNHIKDPQFRDEISKSAKTITLGTPATVTLGTYLQ
;
A
#
# COMPACT_ATOMS: atom_id res chain seq x y z
N MET A 1 -19.28 -10.09 36.52
CA MET A 1 -19.22 -9.30 35.27
C MET A 1 -17.75 -8.96 35.02
N ALA A 2 -17.00 -9.80 34.29
CA ALA A 2 -15.54 -9.64 34.12
C ALA A 2 -15.03 -10.21 32.79
N THR A 3 -15.81 -10.09 31.70
CA THR A 3 -15.48 -10.74 30.42
C THR A 3 -15.30 -9.79 29.22
N ASN A 4 -15.52 -8.48 29.37
CA ASN A 4 -15.48 -7.56 28.21
C ASN A 4 -14.19 -6.73 28.07
N VAL A 5 -13.33 -6.64 29.09
CA VAL A 5 -12.14 -5.77 29.02
C VAL A 5 -11.04 -6.40 28.16
N HIS A 6 -10.68 -7.67 28.41
CA HIS A 6 -9.61 -8.36 27.67
C HIS A 6 -9.90 -8.60 26.18
N ASN A 7 -11.17 -8.83 25.79
CA ASN A 7 -11.51 -8.97 24.37
C ASN A 7 -11.39 -7.63 23.61
N SER A 8 -11.71 -6.51 24.26
CA SER A 8 -11.58 -5.18 23.65
C SER A 8 -10.12 -4.75 23.45
N GLU A 9 -9.24 -5.11 24.39
CA GLU A 9 -7.80 -4.84 24.31
C GLU A 9 -7.16 -5.63 23.16
N LYS A 10 -7.47 -6.93 23.05
CA LYS A 10 -6.94 -7.80 21.98
C LYS A 10 -7.44 -7.38 20.59
N GLY A 11 -8.71 -6.97 20.48
CA GLY A 11 -9.26 -6.42 19.22
C GLY A 11 -8.54 -5.13 18.78
N THR A 12 -8.26 -4.24 19.74
CA THR A 12 -7.51 -2.99 19.51
C THR A 12 -6.07 -3.24 19.08
N GLU A 13 -5.39 -4.22 19.68
CA GLU A 13 -4.04 -4.60 19.30
C GLU A 13 -3.98 -5.18 17.88
N ASN A 14 -4.89 -6.10 17.55
CA ASN A 14 -4.99 -6.70 16.22
C ASN A 14 -5.30 -5.65 15.15
N TRP A 15 -6.20 -4.71 15.45
CA TRP A 15 -6.50 -3.57 14.59
C TRP A 15 -5.25 -2.74 14.31
N THR A 16 -4.50 -2.39 15.36
CA THR A 16 -3.25 -1.63 15.25
C THR A 16 -2.20 -2.36 14.39
N LYS A 17 -2.04 -3.67 14.59
CA LYS A 17 -1.14 -4.51 13.78
C LYS A 17 -1.56 -4.53 12.32
N LEU A 18 -2.87 -4.63 12.04
CA LEU A 18 -3.41 -4.62 10.69
C LEU A 18 -3.11 -3.29 9.99
N HIS A 19 -3.38 -2.15 10.64
CA HIS A 19 -3.04 -0.83 10.10
C HIS A 19 -1.54 -0.69 9.76
N LYS A 20 -0.66 -1.20 10.62
CA LYS A 20 0.79 -1.22 10.35
C LYS A 20 1.14 -2.06 9.13
N LEU A 21 0.51 -3.22 8.94
CA LEU A 21 0.67 -4.01 7.72
C LEU A 21 0.24 -3.21 6.49
N PHE A 22 -0.92 -2.54 6.51
CA PHE A 22 -1.36 -1.74 5.36
C PHE A 22 -0.42 -0.57 5.04
N LYS A 23 0.14 0.08 6.05
CA LYS A 23 1.16 1.11 5.86
C LYS A 23 2.39 0.53 5.15
N LEU A 24 2.90 -0.61 5.60
CA LEU A 24 3.99 -1.33 4.96
C LEU A 24 3.65 -1.68 3.49
N GLY A 25 2.42 -2.14 3.26
CA GLY A 25 1.86 -2.41 1.95
C GLY A 25 1.89 -1.24 0.99
N ASN A 26 1.51 -0.06 1.48
CA ASN A 26 1.52 1.17 0.71
C ASN A 26 2.96 1.51 0.26
N GLU A 27 3.92 1.42 1.17
CA GLU A 27 5.34 1.71 0.87
C GLU A 27 5.92 0.74 -0.17
N ILE A 28 5.54 -0.55 -0.12
CA ILE A 28 5.91 -1.53 -1.16
C ILE A 28 5.37 -1.10 -2.54
N CYS A 29 4.10 -0.69 -2.62
CA CYS A 29 3.50 -0.27 -3.88
C CYS A 29 4.14 1.03 -4.41
N LYS A 30 4.46 1.97 -3.52
CA LYS A 30 5.18 3.19 -3.88
C LYS A 30 6.55 2.84 -4.45
N ARG A 31 7.32 1.96 -3.79
CA ARG A 31 8.62 1.56 -4.31
C ARG A 31 8.53 0.86 -5.66
N LEU A 32 7.56 -0.02 -5.83
CA LEU A 32 7.27 -0.64 -7.13
C LEU A 32 6.99 0.42 -8.22
N LEU A 33 6.24 1.47 -7.89
CA LEU A 33 5.96 2.57 -8.82
C LEU A 33 7.25 3.31 -9.19
N PHE A 34 8.12 3.62 -8.23
CA PHE A 34 9.42 4.23 -8.51
C PHE A 34 10.28 3.36 -9.44
N ASP A 35 10.39 2.07 -9.15
CA ASP A 35 11.14 1.13 -9.99
C ASP A 35 10.57 1.06 -11.42
N CYS A 36 9.24 1.16 -11.58
CA CYS A 36 8.60 1.23 -12.90
C CYS A 36 8.87 2.57 -13.61
N ILE A 37 8.78 3.71 -12.91
CA ILE A 37 9.05 5.04 -13.49
C ILE A 37 10.48 5.07 -14.03
N GLN A 38 11.46 4.62 -13.25
CA GLN A 38 12.86 4.55 -13.66
C GLN A 38 13.09 3.72 -14.92
N GLN A 39 12.32 2.65 -15.12
CA GLN A 39 12.41 1.81 -16.32
C GLN A 39 11.83 2.47 -17.58
N THR A 40 10.92 3.42 -17.43
CA THR A 40 10.32 4.13 -18.58
C THR A 40 11.22 5.23 -19.16
N GLY A 41 12.34 5.54 -18.51
CA GLY A 41 13.23 6.65 -18.90
C GLY A 41 12.65 8.04 -18.63
N CYS A 42 11.52 8.15 -17.91
CA CYS A 42 11.02 9.43 -17.45
C CYS A 42 11.98 10.01 -16.41
N GLN A 43 12.29 11.31 -16.54
CA GLN A 43 13.23 11.99 -15.64
C GLN A 43 12.64 12.20 -14.24
N ASP A 44 11.32 12.35 -14.15
CA ASP A 44 10.61 12.65 -12.92
C ASP A 44 9.16 12.14 -12.95
N LEU A 45 8.51 12.19 -11.79
CA LEU A 45 7.14 11.74 -11.59
C LEU A 45 6.12 12.55 -12.39
N ARG A 46 6.28 13.88 -12.51
CA ARG A 46 5.35 14.73 -13.25
C ARG A 46 5.36 14.35 -14.72
N THR A 47 6.55 14.22 -15.33
CA THR A 47 6.73 13.79 -16.71
C THR A 47 6.06 12.43 -16.97
N PHE A 48 6.23 11.49 -16.05
CA PHE A 48 5.56 10.19 -16.11
C PHE A 48 4.03 10.31 -16.06
N LEU A 49 3.48 11.10 -15.13
CA LEU A 49 2.03 11.27 -15.00
C LEU A 49 1.41 11.99 -16.20
N SER A 50 2.06 13.04 -16.72
CA SER A 50 1.59 13.79 -17.90
C SER A 50 1.46 12.88 -19.13
N LYS A 51 2.39 11.94 -19.32
CA LYS A 51 2.33 10.96 -20.42
C LYS A 51 1.09 10.07 -20.37
N HIS A 52 0.54 9.84 -19.17
CA HIS A 52 -0.61 8.97 -18.93
C HIS A 52 -1.86 9.73 -18.47
N GLU A 53 -1.88 11.06 -18.63
CA GLU A 53 -2.90 11.93 -18.03
C GLU A 53 -4.32 11.57 -18.48
N SER A 54 -4.53 11.38 -19.78
CA SER A 54 -5.83 11.04 -20.36
C SER A 54 -6.40 9.75 -19.77
N ASP A 55 -5.58 8.71 -19.67
CA ASP A 55 -5.99 7.40 -19.13
C ASP A 55 -6.31 7.48 -17.63
N LEU A 56 -5.48 8.22 -16.89
CA LEU A 56 -5.66 8.41 -15.45
C LEU A 56 -6.92 9.22 -15.15
N LYS A 57 -7.14 10.33 -15.86
CA LYS A 57 -8.35 11.17 -15.71
C LYS A 57 -9.61 10.40 -16.08
N LEU A 58 -9.58 9.59 -17.13
CA LEU A 58 -10.71 8.76 -17.52
C LEU A 58 -11.07 7.75 -16.43
N LYS A 59 -10.07 7.12 -15.80
CA LYS A 59 -10.32 6.10 -14.77
C LYS A 59 -10.73 6.70 -13.42
N LEU A 60 -10.23 7.89 -13.09
CA LEU A 60 -10.47 8.58 -11.83
C LEU A 60 -11.58 9.63 -11.93
N ASN A 61 -12.35 9.67 -13.01
CA ASN A 61 -13.26 10.80 -13.31
C ASN A 61 -14.30 11.13 -12.21
N ARG A 62 -14.59 10.18 -11.30
CA ARG A 62 -15.49 10.38 -10.14
C ARG A 62 -14.79 10.83 -8.86
N ASN A 63 -13.46 10.81 -8.82
CA ASN A 63 -12.66 11.13 -7.64
C ASN A 63 -11.75 12.35 -7.91
N ARG A 64 -12.33 13.54 -7.82
CA ARG A 64 -11.64 14.81 -8.08
C ARG A 64 -10.46 15.05 -7.13
N GLU A 65 -10.57 14.61 -5.89
CA GLU A 65 -9.49 14.72 -4.89
C GLU A 65 -8.28 13.90 -5.30
N GLN A 66 -8.49 12.64 -5.73
CA GLN A 66 -7.39 11.80 -6.24
C GLN A 66 -6.77 12.37 -7.52
N ILE A 67 -7.56 12.97 -8.41
CA ILE A 67 -7.02 13.64 -9.60
C ILE A 67 -6.15 14.83 -9.20
N ALA A 68 -6.56 15.62 -8.20
CA ALA A 68 -5.79 16.76 -7.72
C ALA A 68 -4.46 16.34 -7.07
N LEU A 69 -4.38 15.14 -6.47
CA LEU A 69 -3.13 14.57 -5.95
C LEU A 69 -2.16 14.13 -7.05
N LEU A 70 -2.67 13.68 -8.21
CA LEU A 70 -1.84 13.29 -9.35
C LEU A 70 -1.39 14.49 -10.18
N PHE A 71 -2.29 15.47 -10.36
CA PHE A 71 -2.08 16.65 -11.21
C PHE A 71 -2.31 17.92 -10.40
N PRO A 72 -1.44 18.21 -9.41
CA PRO A 72 -1.56 19.44 -8.65
C PRO A 72 -1.30 20.65 -9.55
N GLY A 73 -2.04 21.74 -9.31
CA GLY A 73 -1.86 23.00 -10.04
C GLY A 73 -0.49 23.61 -9.77
N ALA A 74 0.11 24.23 -10.79
CA ALA A 74 1.39 24.92 -10.63
C ALA A 74 1.32 25.98 -9.52
N PRO A 75 2.37 26.15 -8.67
CA PRO A 75 3.71 25.57 -8.79
C PRO A 75 3.92 24.22 -8.05
N LEU A 76 2.85 23.56 -7.59
CA LEU A 76 2.96 22.36 -6.76
C LEU A 76 3.35 21.13 -7.57
N GLU A 77 4.30 20.32 -7.07
CA GLU A 77 4.69 19.02 -7.62
C GLU A 77 3.87 17.85 -7.04
N PRO A 78 3.62 16.78 -7.81
CA PRO A 78 2.98 15.58 -7.27
C PRO A 78 3.85 14.94 -6.20
N ASN A 79 3.26 14.67 -5.03
CA ASN A 79 3.94 14.07 -3.89
C ASN A 79 3.41 12.66 -3.60
N ILE A 80 4.18 11.63 -3.97
CA ILE A 80 3.83 10.22 -3.73
C ILE A 80 3.63 9.92 -2.23
N LYS A 81 4.21 10.70 -1.30
CA LYS A 81 4.07 10.43 0.13
C LYS A 81 2.61 10.48 0.59
N ASP A 82 1.83 11.37 -0.01
CA ASP A 82 0.42 11.61 0.32
C ASP A 82 -0.51 10.61 -0.37
N TRP A 83 0.01 9.75 -1.25
CA TRP A 83 -0.79 8.79 -1.97
C TRP A 83 -1.07 7.56 -1.11
N ASP A 84 -2.35 7.21 -1.02
CA ASP A 84 -2.76 5.94 -0.48
C ASP A 84 -2.58 4.81 -1.49
N ILE A 85 -2.72 3.59 -0.99
CA ILE A 85 -2.49 2.39 -1.79
C ILE A 85 -3.48 2.25 -2.95
N SER A 86 -4.68 2.81 -2.84
CA SER A 86 -5.68 2.72 -3.91
C SER A 86 -5.29 3.60 -5.08
N LEU A 87 -4.79 4.82 -4.80
CA LEU A 87 -4.27 5.73 -5.81
C LEU A 87 -3.03 5.14 -6.49
N VAL A 88 -2.04 4.67 -5.71
CA VAL A 88 -0.83 4.04 -6.23
C VAL A 88 -1.17 2.82 -7.10
N ALA A 89 -2.11 1.97 -6.67
CA ALA A 89 -2.54 0.81 -7.43
C ALA A 89 -3.27 1.18 -8.74
N VAL A 90 -3.95 2.32 -8.83
CA VAL A 90 -4.51 2.79 -10.11
C VAL A 90 -3.39 3.18 -11.06
N VAL A 91 -2.40 3.94 -10.59
CA VAL A 91 -1.25 4.37 -11.42
C VAL A 91 -0.45 3.17 -11.90
N LEU A 92 -0.09 2.25 -11.00
CA LEU A 92 0.61 1.00 -11.35
C LEU A 92 -0.13 0.19 -12.42
N ARG A 93 -1.46 0.07 -12.31
CA ARG A 93 -2.27 -0.72 -13.25
C ARG A 93 -2.51 -0.07 -14.61
N LYS A 94 -2.17 1.20 -14.77
CA LYS A 94 -2.44 1.95 -15.99
C LYS A 94 -1.18 2.39 -16.70
N CYS A 95 -0.17 2.73 -15.92
CA CYS A 95 1.05 3.32 -16.41
C CYS A 95 2.21 2.31 -16.38
N CYS A 96 2.07 1.20 -15.65
CA CYS A 96 3.11 0.19 -15.54
C CYS A 96 2.66 -1.13 -16.22
N ASN A 97 3.51 -1.66 -17.09
CA ASN A 97 3.30 -2.94 -17.77
C ASN A 97 3.61 -4.13 -16.84
N LEU A 98 2.94 -4.17 -15.69
CA LEU A 98 3.15 -5.24 -14.71
C LEU A 98 2.67 -6.60 -15.25
N PRO A 99 3.27 -7.72 -14.80
CA PRO A 99 2.74 -9.05 -15.13
C PRO A 99 1.38 -9.30 -14.46
N SER A 100 0.60 -10.23 -15.03
CA SER A 100 -0.77 -10.51 -14.59
C SER A 100 -0.88 -10.92 -13.11
N THR A 101 0.15 -11.57 -12.57
CA THR A 101 0.26 -11.97 -11.17
C THR A 101 0.30 -10.79 -10.21
N GLU A 102 1.04 -9.75 -10.54
CA GLU A 102 1.19 -8.52 -9.75
C GLU A 102 -0.09 -7.68 -9.87
N TYR A 103 -0.72 -7.64 -11.04
CA TYR A 103 -2.06 -7.06 -11.21
C TYR A 103 -3.08 -7.71 -10.28
N GLN A 104 -3.10 -9.04 -10.19
CA GLN A 104 -3.97 -9.77 -9.29
C GLN A 104 -3.65 -9.46 -7.82
N ALA A 105 -2.36 -9.37 -7.47
CA ALA A 105 -1.91 -8.99 -6.14
C ALA A 105 -2.38 -7.56 -5.75
N LEU A 106 -2.19 -6.56 -6.62
CA LEU A 106 -2.66 -5.19 -6.39
C LEU A 106 -4.19 -5.13 -6.19
N ASN A 107 -4.95 -5.91 -6.98
CA ASN A 107 -6.39 -6.02 -6.84
C ASN A 107 -6.80 -6.65 -5.51
N ALA A 108 -6.15 -7.74 -5.09
CA ALA A 108 -6.36 -8.34 -3.78
C ALA A 108 -6.07 -7.34 -2.66
N PHE A 109 -5.00 -6.56 -2.81
CA PHE A 109 -4.60 -5.59 -1.81
C PHE A 109 -5.60 -4.45 -1.62
N THR A 110 -6.08 -3.90 -2.72
CA THR A 110 -7.11 -2.86 -2.74
C THR A 110 -8.41 -3.38 -2.13
N LYS A 111 -8.80 -4.63 -2.44
CA LYS A 111 -9.98 -5.28 -1.83
C LYS A 111 -9.84 -5.42 -0.32
N MET A 112 -8.69 -5.88 0.18
CA MET A 112 -8.46 -5.96 1.62
C MET A 112 -8.55 -4.59 2.29
N ARG A 113 -7.91 -3.55 1.71
CA ARG A 113 -7.99 -2.17 2.24
C ARG A 113 -9.44 -1.68 2.34
N ASN A 114 -10.25 -1.93 1.31
CA ASN A 114 -11.65 -1.53 1.33
C ASN A 114 -12.46 -2.30 2.37
N LYS A 115 -12.25 -3.63 2.50
CA LYS A 115 -12.89 -4.42 3.56
C LYS A 115 -12.58 -3.84 4.93
N ILE A 116 -11.32 -3.48 5.17
CA ILE A 116 -10.87 -2.91 6.44
C ILE A 116 -11.48 -1.54 6.70
N ALA A 117 -11.58 -0.69 5.68
CA ALA A 117 -12.26 0.60 5.81
C ALA A 117 -13.76 0.47 6.17
N HIS A 118 -14.37 -0.70 5.97
CA HIS A 118 -15.75 -1.01 6.35
C HIS A 118 -15.86 -1.76 7.68
N LEU A 119 -14.76 -2.15 8.31
CA LEU A 119 -14.78 -2.74 9.65
C LEU A 119 -14.99 -1.63 10.68
N ALA A 120 -15.81 -1.89 11.70
CA ALA A 120 -15.95 -1.00 12.84
C ALA A 120 -14.71 -1.16 13.74
N GLU A 121 -13.92 -0.08 13.90
CA GLU A 121 -12.86 -0.04 14.90
C GLU A 121 -13.45 -0.30 16.30
N PRO A 122 -12.85 -1.13 17.18
CA PRO A 122 -11.76 -2.09 17.01
C PRO A 122 -12.20 -3.55 17.22
N ASN A 123 -13.29 -4.00 16.58
CA ASN A 123 -13.85 -5.35 16.81
C ASN A 123 -13.22 -6.46 15.96
N LEU A 124 -11.96 -6.32 15.56
CA LEU A 124 -11.28 -7.31 14.72
C LEU A 124 -10.88 -8.54 15.56
N ASP A 125 -11.52 -9.67 15.31
CA ASP A 125 -11.20 -10.90 16.02
C ASP A 125 -9.87 -11.52 15.56
N GLU A 126 -9.37 -12.48 16.33
CA GLU A 126 -8.08 -13.13 16.06
C GLU A 126 -8.08 -13.94 14.76
N GLN A 127 -9.18 -14.60 14.41
CA GLN A 127 -9.28 -15.43 13.23
C GLN A 127 -9.35 -14.57 11.95
N GLU A 128 -10.09 -13.46 12.00
CA GLU A 128 -10.14 -12.45 10.96
C GLU A 128 -8.76 -11.82 10.76
N PHE A 129 -8.09 -11.41 11.85
CA PHE A 129 -6.73 -10.87 11.77
C PHE A 129 -5.76 -11.86 11.12
N LEU A 130 -5.77 -13.14 11.53
CA LEU A 130 -4.89 -14.16 10.94
C LEU A 130 -5.19 -14.38 9.45
N THR A 131 -6.45 -14.29 9.06
CA THR A 131 -6.87 -14.39 7.65
C THR A 131 -6.32 -13.22 6.84
N TYR A 132 -6.53 -11.98 7.28
CA TYR A 132 -5.97 -10.80 6.63
C TYR A 132 -4.45 -10.84 6.58
N GLN A 133 -3.80 -11.27 7.66
CA GLN A 133 -2.36 -11.39 7.73
C GLN A 133 -1.82 -12.39 6.69
N LYS A 134 -2.49 -13.53 6.50
CA LYS A 134 -2.09 -14.54 5.51
C LYS A 134 -2.25 -14.03 4.08
N GLU A 135 -3.38 -13.38 3.79
CA GLU A 135 -3.62 -12.76 2.48
C GLU A 135 -2.63 -11.64 2.18
N PHE A 136 -2.33 -10.80 3.18
CA PHE A 136 -1.33 -9.75 3.12
C PHE A 136 0.06 -10.32 2.76
N LYS A 137 0.53 -11.32 3.51
CA LYS A 137 1.83 -11.97 3.27
C LYS A 137 1.95 -12.53 1.85
N ARG A 138 0.89 -13.18 1.36
CA ARG A 138 0.85 -13.71 -0.01
C ARG A 138 0.96 -12.60 -1.05
N THR A 139 0.19 -11.53 -0.87
CA THR A 139 0.16 -10.39 -1.79
C THR A 139 1.51 -9.67 -1.82
N VAL A 140 2.08 -9.39 -0.65
CA VAL A 140 3.40 -8.75 -0.51
C VAL A 140 4.49 -9.59 -1.16
N LYS A 141 4.50 -10.91 -0.95
CA LYS A 141 5.49 -11.78 -1.59
C LYS A 141 5.49 -11.66 -3.11
N VAL A 142 4.31 -11.60 -3.73
CA VAL A 142 4.19 -11.43 -5.18
C VAL A 142 4.75 -10.06 -5.62
N LEU A 143 4.37 -8.98 -4.93
CA LEU A 143 4.82 -7.63 -5.27
C LEU A 143 6.34 -7.45 -5.06
N LEU A 144 6.90 -8.01 -3.98
CA LEU A 144 8.33 -7.93 -3.68
C LEU A 144 9.20 -8.63 -4.72
N ASN A 145 8.72 -9.69 -5.37
CA ASN A 145 9.48 -10.37 -6.42
C ASN A 145 9.78 -9.44 -7.61
N HIS A 146 8.95 -8.41 -7.82
CA HIS A 146 9.10 -7.45 -8.90
C HIS A 146 10.01 -6.26 -8.55
N ILE A 147 10.26 -6.05 -7.25
CA ILE A 147 11.14 -4.98 -6.78
C ILE A 147 12.59 -5.41 -6.98
N LYS A 148 13.40 -4.53 -7.58
CA LYS A 148 14.79 -4.86 -7.93
C LYS A 148 15.75 -4.73 -6.75
N ASP A 149 15.43 -3.85 -5.80
CA ASP A 149 16.27 -3.57 -4.65
C ASP A 149 16.29 -4.74 -3.63
N PRO A 150 17.42 -5.45 -3.46
CA PRO A 150 17.53 -6.53 -2.50
C PRO A 150 17.49 -6.06 -1.04
N GLN A 151 18.07 -4.90 -0.71
CA GLN A 151 18.09 -4.38 0.66
C GLN A 151 16.66 -4.04 1.10
N PHE A 152 15.92 -3.34 0.24
CA PHE A 152 14.51 -3.05 0.49
C PHE A 152 13.69 -4.34 0.70
N ARG A 153 13.87 -5.36 -0.16
CA ARG A 153 13.16 -6.63 -0.02
C ARG A 153 13.43 -7.32 1.32
N ASP A 154 14.68 -7.32 1.77
CA ASP A 154 15.09 -7.94 3.03
C ASP A 154 14.53 -7.19 4.24
N GLU A 155 14.55 -5.86 4.22
CA GLU A 155 13.99 -5.03 5.28
C GLU A 155 12.48 -5.22 5.42
N ILE A 156 11.74 -5.20 4.30
CA ILE A 156 10.30 -5.42 4.32
C ILE A 156 9.97 -6.83 4.83
N SER A 157 10.73 -7.84 4.40
CA SER A 157 10.56 -9.22 4.88
C SER A 157 10.75 -9.31 6.40
N LYS A 158 11.74 -8.59 6.97
CA LYS A 158 11.95 -8.50 8.42
C LYS A 158 10.79 -7.77 9.11
N SER A 159 10.42 -6.57 8.64
CA SER A 159 9.32 -5.78 9.24
C SER A 159 7.98 -6.52 9.23
N ALA A 160 7.66 -7.20 8.12
CA ALA A 160 6.45 -8.02 8.02
C ALA A 160 6.44 -9.16 9.05
N LYS A 161 7.58 -9.79 9.31
CA LYS A 161 7.69 -10.84 10.34
C LYS A 161 7.50 -10.27 11.75
N THR A 162 8.12 -9.14 12.07
CA THR A 162 8.02 -8.52 13.40
C THR A 162 6.60 -8.10 13.75
N ILE A 163 5.86 -7.48 12.81
CA ILE A 163 4.45 -7.08 13.02
C ILE A 163 3.56 -8.30 13.34
N THR A 164 3.98 -9.50 12.90
CA THR A 164 3.24 -10.74 13.13
C THR A 164 3.60 -11.51 14.39
N LEU A 165 4.69 -11.17 15.08
CA LEU A 165 5.16 -11.87 16.29
C LEU A 165 4.80 -11.13 17.59
N GLY A 166 3.73 -10.34 17.59
CA GLY A 166 3.18 -9.77 18.83
C GLY A 166 4.01 -8.64 19.45
N THR A 167 4.96 -8.06 18.72
CA THR A 167 5.67 -6.87 19.18
C THR A 167 5.11 -5.62 18.51
N PRO A 168 4.89 -4.51 19.24
CA PRO A 168 4.60 -3.23 18.64
C PRO A 168 5.88 -2.74 17.94
N ALA A 169 6.10 -3.18 16.71
CA ALA A 169 7.24 -2.73 15.92
C ALA A 169 7.09 -1.22 15.65
N THR A 170 8.10 -0.46 16.03
CA THR A 170 8.37 0.90 15.55
C THR A 170 8.99 0.74 14.16
N VAL A 171 8.17 0.91 13.11
CA VAL A 171 8.67 0.85 11.73
C VAL A 171 8.98 2.28 11.29
N THR A 172 10.25 2.65 11.37
CA THR A 172 10.77 3.89 10.78
C THR A 172 11.08 3.62 9.30
N LEU A 173 10.05 3.65 8.43
CA LEU A 173 10.20 3.58 6.96
C LEU A 173 10.58 4.94 6.36
N GLY A 174 11.40 5.71 7.08
CA GLY A 174 11.67 7.11 6.76
C GLY A 174 13.06 7.30 6.17
N THR A 175 13.33 6.78 4.97
CA THR A 175 14.48 7.25 4.15
C THR A 175 14.51 6.73 2.70
N TYR A 176 13.70 5.74 2.31
CA TYR A 176 13.89 5.05 1.02
C TYR A 176 13.32 5.73 -0.25
N LEU A 177 12.72 6.91 -0.13
CA LEU A 177 12.07 7.64 -1.24
C LEU A 177 12.51 9.12 -1.30
N GLN A 178 13.81 9.38 -1.15
CA GLN A 178 14.40 10.67 -1.51
C GLN A 178 14.93 10.61 -2.94
#